data_AF-A0A2V8RLM8-F1
#
_entry.id   AF-A0A2V8RLM8-F1
#
_cell.length_a   1.000
_cell.length_b   1.000
_cell.length_c   1.000
_cell.angle_alpha   90.00
_cell.angle_beta   90.00
_cell.angle_gamma   90.00
#
_symmetry.space_group_name_H-M   'P 1'
#
loop_
_entity.id
_entity.type
_entity.pdbx_description
1 polymer ?
#
loop_
_entity_poly.entity_id
_entity_poly.type
_entity_poly.pdbx_seq_one_letter_code
_entity_poly.pdbx_strand_id
1 'polypeptide(L)'
;MSRHIIGILLFGVILVGCNFIPPSDPLKSDSEVFDEFVRHHSEYSELVELIREDKFVFSVNQDFVLVGEDWPTRWWDNSQPEFSFERWEKYKSVFNRLPSSKYQWVEKKNGLIVFSPMSSASQDIDGSYEWIYIGKGLTYSEVPLPTVDSLDSLGFTDGPDLYKNIGDGWYVYRDTGIGKPE
;
A
#
# COMPACT_ATOMS: atom_id res chain seq x y z
N MET A 1 35.49 -32.66 -45.91
CA MET A 1 36.40 -31.55 -45.52
C MET A 1 35.51 -30.43 -45.03
N SER A 2 35.30 -30.26 -43.72
CA SER A 2 36.16 -29.51 -42.77
C SER A 2 36.45 -28.10 -43.30
N ARG A 3 36.12 -26.98 -42.63
CA ARG A 3 36.31 -26.66 -41.21
C ARG A 3 35.36 -25.54 -40.71
N HIS A 4 35.05 -25.59 -39.42
CA HIS A 4 34.50 -24.53 -38.56
C HIS A 4 35.44 -23.32 -38.41
N ILE A 5 34.88 -22.10 -38.20
CA ILE A 5 35.30 -20.99 -37.31
C ILE A 5 34.05 -20.07 -37.19
N ILE A 6 33.19 -20.11 -36.15
CA ILE A 6 33.28 -19.50 -34.79
C ILE A 6 33.84 -18.08 -34.76
N GLY A 7 32.99 -17.08 -34.51
CA GLY A 7 33.46 -15.71 -34.23
C GLY A 7 32.39 -14.72 -33.82
N ILE A 8 31.97 -14.79 -32.53
CA ILE A 8 31.65 -13.65 -31.62
C ILE A 8 30.52 -12.71 -32.12
N LEU A 9 29.24 -12.85 -31.71
CA LEU A 9 28.69 -12.55 -30.38
C LEU A 9 29.26 -11.28 -29.74
N LEU A 10 28.80 -10.11 -30.19
CA LEU A 10 28.82 -8.90 -29.37
C LEU A 10 27.37 -8.48 -29.14
N PHE A 11 26.86 -9.02 -28.04
CA PHE A 11 25.67 -8.61 -27.31
C PHE A 11 25.75 -7.10 -27.03
N GLY A 12 25.20 -6.31 -27.94
CA GLY A 12 24.84 -4.92 -27.67
C GLY A 12 23.48 -4.85 -26.99
N VAL A 13 23.29 -5.60 -25.88
CA VAL A 13 22.15 -5.35 -24.99
C VAL A 13 22.58 -4.16 -24.14
N ILE A 14 22.32 -2.97 -24.67
CA ILE A 14 22.20 -1.78 -23.86
C ILE A 14 20.99 -2.06 -22.96
N LEU A 15 21.27 -2.54 -21.75
CA LEU A 15 20.39 -2.42 -20.61
C LEU A 15 20.19 -0.92 -20.39
N VAL A 16 19.23 -0.35 -21.13
CA VAL A 16 18.54 0.83 -20.65
C VAL A 16 17.82 0.33 -19.41
N GLY A 17 18.47 0.48 -18.26
CA GLY A 17 17.79 0.46 -16.98
C GLY A 17 16.75 1.56 -17.08
N CYS A 18 15.54 1.19 -17.49
CA CYS A 18 14.39 2.03 -17.32
C CYS A 18 14.29 2.19 -15.81
N ASN A 19 14.81 3.31 -15.28
CA ASN A 19 14.37 3.85 -14.02
C ASN A 19 12.86 3.96 -14.16
N PHE A 20 12.14 2.97 -13.63
CA PHE A 20 10.70 2.95 -13.60
C PHE A 20 10.32 3.98 -12.54
N ILE A 21 10.44 5.26 -12.90
CA ILE A 21 9.80 6.33 -12.15
C ILE A 21 8.32 6.12 -12.44
N PRO A 22 7.51 5.63 -11.49
CA PRO A 22 6.09 5.48 -11.73
C PRO A 22 5.56 6.86 -12.17
N PRO A 23 4.66 6.92 -13.17
CA PRO A 23 4.04 8.18 -13.52
C PRO A 23 3.46 8.81 -12.24
N SER A 24 3.90 10.01 -11.92
CA SER A 24 3.44 10.74 -10.74
C SER A 24 2.02 11.25 -11.01
N ASP A 25 1.02 10.40 -10.80
CA ASP A 25 -0.34 10.91 -10.70
C ASP A 25 -0.38 11.94 -9.56
N PRO A 26 -1.09 13.07 -9.74
CA PRO A 26 -1.19 14.06 -8.68
C PRO A 26 -1.79 13.42 -7.43
N LEU A 27 -1.21 13.74 -6.28
CA LEU A 27 -1.71 13.25 -4.99
C LEU A 27 -3.16 13.73 -4.81
N LYS A 28 -4.07 12.81 -4.45
CA LYS A 28 -5.46 13.16 -4.18
C LYS A 28 -5.53 14.18 -3.04
N SER A 29 -6.45 15.13 -3.16
CA SER A 29 -6.79 16.07 -2.09
C SER A 29 -7.41 15.34 -0.89
N ASP A 30 -7.44 16.00 0.27
CA ASP A 30 -8.15 15.47 1.46
C ASP A 30 -9.61 15.16 1.14
N SER A 31 -10.26 16.03 0.36
CA SER A 31 -11.65 15.88 -0.06
C SER A 31 -11.86 14.68 -0.97
N GLU A 32 -10.96 14.42 -1.93
CA GLU A 32 -11.12 13.29 -2.85
C GLU A 32 -10.99 11.94 -2.12
N VAL A 33 -10.06 11.85 -1.16
CA VAL A 33 -9.94 10.66 -0.30
C VAL A 33 -11.19 10.50 0.57
N PHE A 34 -11.68 11.60 1.15
CA PHE A 34 -12.88 11.57 1.97
C PHE A 34 -14.14 11.19 1.17
N ASP A 35 -14.32 11.72 -0.03
CA ASP A 35 -15.46 11.39 -0.90
C ASP A 35 -15.45 9.91 -1.30
N GLU A 36 -14.27 9.33 -1.55
CA GLU A 36 -14.12 7.91 -1.81
C GLU A 36 -14.46 7.07 -0.58
N PHE A 37 -13.99 7.49 0.60
CA PHE A 37 -14.35 6.87 1.87
C PHE A 37 -15.87 6.87 2.09
N VAL A 38 -16.53 8.02 1.95
CA VAL A 38 -17.98 8.15 2.14
C VAL A 38 -18.75 7.23 1.18
N ARG A 39 -18.31 7.12 -0.07
CA ARG A 39 -18.95 6.27 -1.09
C ARG A 39 -18.85 4.78 -0.77
N HIS A 40 -17.79 4.35 -0.08
CA HIS A 40 -17.48 2.94 0.19
C HIS A 40 -17.28 2.66 1.69
N HIS A 41 -17.92 3.46 2.55
CA HIS A 41 -17.70 3.41 4.00
C HIS A 41 -18.03 2.04 4.59
N SER A 42 -19.08 1.39 4.07
CA SER A 42 -19.49 0.04 4.48
C SER A 42 -18.40 -0.99 4.22
N GLU A 43 -17.76 -0.96 3.06
CA GLU A 43 -16.72 -1.90 2.66
C GLU A 43 -15.45 -1.69 3.50
N TYR A 44 -15.03 -0.44 3.70
CA TYR A 44 -13.88 -0.13 4.56
C TYR A 44 -14.13 -0.56 6.01
N SER A 45 -15.34 -0.32 6.53
CA SER A 45 -15.72 -0.74 7.88
C SER A 45 -15.78 -2.25 8.02
N GLU A 46 -16.32 -2.96 7.03
CA GLU A 46 -16.33 -4.42 7.03
C GLU A 46 -14.90 -4.97 7.01
N LEU A 47 -13.97 -4.39 6.24
CA LEU A 47 -12.56 -4.80 6.26
C LEU A 47 -11.90 -4.56 7.63
N VAL A 48 -12.20 -3.44 8.28
CA VAL A 48 -11.73 -3.15 9.64
C VAL A 48 -12.26 -4.18 10.64
N GLU A 49 -13.55 -4.52 10.58
CA GLU A 49 -14.14 -5.55 11.44
C GLU A 49 -13.49 -6.90 11.21
N LEU A 50 -13.35 -7.30 9.93
CA LEU A 50 -12.75 -8.58 9.57
C LEU A 50 -11.32 -8.71 10.11
N ILE A 51 -10.48 -7.70 9.87
CA ILE A 51 -9.06 -7.77 10.25
C ILE A 51 -8.87 -7.67 11.77
N ARG A 52 -9.78 -6.99 12.48
CA ARG A 52 -9.78 -6.96 13.96
C ARG A 52 -10.15 -8.30 14.58
N GLU A 53 -11.16 -8.96 14.02
CA GLU A 53 -11.59 -10.29 14.46
C GLU A 53 -10.49 -11.34 14.22
N ASP A 54 -9.78 -11.24 13.09
CA ASP A 54 -8.78 -12.21 12.67
C ASP A 54 -7.42 -11.93 13.30
N LYS A 55 -7.20 -12.48 14.50
CA LYS A 55 -5.97 -12.28 15.29
C LYS A 55 -4.68 -12.57 14.51
N PHE A 56 -4.70 -13.61 13.69
CA PHE A 56 -3.50 -14.06 12.96
C PHE A 56 -3.28 -13.32 11.65
N VAL A 57 -4.24 -12.56 11.13
CA VAL A 57 -4.07 -11.81 9.88
C VAL A 57 -3.31 -10.53 10.19
N PHE A 58 -2.15 -10.38 9.53
CA PHE A 58 -1.35 -9.17 9.57
C PHE A 58 -1.69 -8.24 8.42
N SER A 59 -1.73 -8.76 7.19
CA SER A 59 -2.05 -8.00 5.98
C SER A 59 -2.82 -8.87 5.00
N VAL A 60 -3.70 -8.28 4.21
CA VAL A 60 -4.54 -9.00 3.24
C VAL A 60 -4.91 -8.13 2.05
N ASN A 61 -4.95 -8.74 0.87
CA ASN A 61 -5.52 -8.18 -0.34
C ASN A 61 -6.33 -9.24 -1.12
N GLN A 62 -6.63 -8.97 -2.39
CA GLN A 62 -7.38 -9.90 -3.24
C GLN A 62 -6.65 -11.21 -3.55
N ASP A 63 -5.31 -11.16 -3.59
CA ASP A 63 -4.47 -12.22 -4.12
C ASP A 63 -3.80 -13.04 -3.01
N PHE A 64 -3.59 -12.45 -1.84
CA PHE A 64 -2.85 -13.07 -0.76
C PHE A 64 -3.30 -12.58 0.63
N VAL A 65 -2.97 -13.39 1.63
CA VAL A 65 -3.11 -13.09 3.05
C VAL A 65 -1.76 -13.37 3.69
N LEU A 66 -1.27 -12.44 4.51
CA LEU A 66 -0.11 -12.60 5.38
C LEU A 66 -0.61 -12.89 6.78
N VAL A 67 -0.17 -14.03 7.33
CA VAL A 67 -0.48 -14.44 8.69
C VAL A 67 0.76 -14.41 9.60
N GLY A 68 0.54 -14.08 10.87
CA GLY A 68 1.55 -13.95 11.92
C GLY A 68 1.87 -12.50 12.28
N GLU A 69 2.05 -12.23 13.58
CA GLU A 69 2.44 -10.91 14.10
C GLU A 69 3.97 -10.73 14.14
N ASP A 70 4.73 -11.83 14.12
CA ASP A 70 6.20 -11.84 14.20
C ASP A 70 6.84 -12.13 12.85
N TRP A 71 7.99 -11.49 12.59
CA TRP A 71 8.80 -11.77 11.42
C TRP A 71 9.49 -13.15 11.53
N PRO A 72 9.52 -13.98 10.47
CA PRO A 72 8.93 -13.73 9.16
C PRO A 72 7.42 -13.99 9.12
N THR A 73 6.68 -13.01 8.60
CA THR A 73 5.26 -13.18 8.23
C THR A 73 5.13 -14.25 7.16
N ARG A 74 4.13 -15.12 7.28
CA ARG A 74 3.94 -16.27 6.40
C ARG A 74 2.78 -16.02 5.44
N TRP A 75 3.00 -16.27 4.15
CA TRP A 75 1.91 -16.32 3.17
C TRP A 75 0.94 -17.44 3.52
N TRP A 76 -0.35 -17.13 3.57
CA TRP A 76 -1.37 -18.11 3.86
C TRP A 76 -1.53 -19.11 2.71
N ASP A 77 -1.84 -20.35 3.07
CA ASP A 77 -2.29 -21.41 2.17
C ASP A 77 -3.35 -22.28 2.86
N ASN A 78 -4.08 -23.09 2.08
CA ASN A 78 -5.19 -23.92 2.57
C ASN A 78 -4.82 -24.98 3.64
N SER A 79 -3.54 -25.23 3.90
CA SER A 79 -3.10 -26.16 4.95
C SER A 79 -3.01 -25.53 6.33
N GLN A 80 -3.13 -24.20 6.42
CA GLN A 80 -2.96 -23.44 7.66
C GLN A 80 -4.28 -23.36 8.44
N PRO A 81 -4.40 -23.98 9.62
CA PRO A 81 -5.68 -24.11 10.34
C PRO A 81 -6.19 -22.80 10.97
N GLU A 82 -5.33 -21.80 11.17
CA GLU A 82 -5.66 -20.53 11.82
C GLU A 82 -6.47 -19.57 10.95
N PHE A 83 -6.52 -19.79 9.65
CA PHE A 83 -7.25 -18.96 8.70
C PHE A 83 -7.89 -19.84 7.62
N SER A 84 -9.20 -19.71 7.43
CA SER A 84 -9.94 -20.60 6.54
C SER A 84 -10.08 -20.03 5.13
N PHE A 85 -10.26 -20.91 4.15
CA PHE A 85 -10.60 -20.52 2.79
C PHE A 85 -11.89 -19.69 2.72
N GLU A 86 -12.91 -20.04 3.52
CA GLU A 86 -14.16 -19.27 3.60
C GLU A 86 -13.90 -17.83 4.08
N ARG A 87 -13.03 -17.66 5.07
CA ARG A 87 -12.64 -16.33 5.57
C ARG A 87 -11.89 -15.54 4.50
N TRP A 88 -10.98 -16.17 3.76
CA TRP A 88 -10.31 -15.54 2.62
C TRP A 88 -11.29 -15.06 1.54
N GLU A 89 -12.24 -15.91 1.15
CA GLU A 89 -13.26 -15.56 0.16
C GLU A 89 -14.14 -14.40 0.64
N LYS A 90 -14.38 -14.28 1.95
CA LYS A 90 -15.05 -13.10 2.53
C LYS A 90 -14.23 -11.82 2.28
N TYR A 91 -12.94 -11.79 2.58
CA TYR A 91 -12.08 -10.64 2.26
C TYR A 91 -12.13 -10.29 0.77
N LYS A 92 -11.94 -11.28 -0.10
CA LYS A 92 -11.97 -11.09 -1.55
C LYS A 92 -13.29 -10.48 -2.02
N SER A 93 -14.40 -10.95 -1.46
CA SER A 93 -15.73 -10.42 -1.73
C SER A 93 -15.84 -8.93 -1.36
N VAL A 94 -15.30 -8.50 -0.22
CA VAL A 94 -15.31 -7.08 0.17
C VAL A 94 -14.42 -6.25 -0.75
N PHE A 95 -13.19 -6.69 -1.01
CA PHE A 95 -12.29 -5.99 -1.92
C PHE A 95 -12.87 -5.83 -3.33
N ASN A 96 -13.57 -6.84 -3.85
CA ASN A 96 -14.20 -6.79 -5.18
C ASN A 96 -15.27 -5.68 -5.32
N ARG A 97 -15.78 -5.15 -4.20
CA ARG A 97 -16.75 -4.04 -4.20
C ARG A 97 -16.08 -2.67 -4.11
N LEU A 98 -14.78 -2.62 -3.84
CA LEU A 98 -14.00 -1.38 -3.82
C LEU A 98 -13.52 -1.01 -5.23
N PRO A 99 -13.53 0.28 -5.60
CA PRO A 99 -13.23 0.73 -6.96
C PRO A 99 -11.76 0.51 -7.36
N SER A 100 -10.87 0.39 -6.36
CA SER A 100 -9.41 0.30 -6.53
C SER A 100 -8.87 -1.11 -6.23
N SER A 101 -9.71 -2.13 -6.33
CA SER A 101 -9.49 -3.45 -5.73
C SER A 101 -8.16 -4.13 -6.08
N LYS A 102 -7.61 -3.87 -7.27
CA LYS A 102 -6.48 -4.64 -7.80
C LYS A 102 -5.16 -4.43 -7.05
N TYR A 103 -5.01 -3.32 -6.32
CA TYR A 103 -3.80 -3.04 -5.55
C TYR A 103 -4.09 -2.63 -4.10
N GLN A 104 -5.35 -2.69 -3.69
CA GLN A 104 -5.71 -2.37 -2.32
C GLN A 104 -5.35 -3.52 -1.39
N TRP A 105 -4.68 -3.16 -0.30
CA TRP A 105 -4.43 -4.05 0.82
C TRP A 105 -4.82 -3.36 2.12
N VAL A 106 -5.08 -4.15 3.15
CA VAL A 106 -5.29 -3.67 4.53
C VAL A 106 -4.35 -4.43 5.47
N GLU A 107 -3.69 -3.72 6.38
CA GLU A 107 -2.76 -4.31 7.34
C GLU A 107 -2.90 -3.75 8.74
N LYS A 108 -2.39 -4.49 9.73
CA LYS A 108 -2.18 -4.02 11.10
C LYS A 108 -0.77 -3.44 11.23
N LYS A 109 -0.65 -2.15 11.50
CA LYS A 109 0.64 -1.46 11.67
C LYS A 109 0.63 -0.60 12.92
N ASN A 110 1.50 -0.88 13.90
CA ASN A 110 1.64 -0.09 15.13
C ASN A 110 0.32 0.15 15.90
N GLY A 111 -0.56 -0.85 15.95
CA GLY A 111 -1.88 -0.74 16.59
C GLY A 111 -2.94 -0.03 15.74
N LEU A 112 -2.60 0.36 14.50
CA LEU A 112 -3.51 0.93 13.51
C LEU A 112 -3.94 -0.12 12.50
N ILE A 113 -5.07 0.14 11.82
CA ILE A 113 -5.45 -0.56 10.60
C ILE A 113 -5.21 0.38 9.44
N VAL A 114 -4.28 0.04 8.57
CA VAL A 114 -3.83 0.91 7.47
C VAL A 114 -4.27 0.28 6.16
N PHE A 115 -4.90 1.09 5.32
CA PHE A 115 -5.18 0.72 3.94
C PHE A 115 -4.06 1.24 3.05
N SER A 116 -3.72 0.49 2.00
CA SER A 116 -2.79 0.94 0.98
C SER A 116 -3.10 2.38 0.50
N PRO A 117 -2.08 3.18 0.14
CA PRO A 117 -2.30 4.51 -0.39
C PRO A 117 -3.30 4.52 -1.57
N MET A 118 -4.30 5.38 -1.50
CA MET A 118 -5.28 5.62 -2.58
C MET A 118 -4.72 6.46 -3.72
N SER A 119 -3.66 7.22 -3.41
CA SER A 119 -2.85 7.95 -4.36
C SER A 119 -1.44 8.03 -3.80
N SER A 120 -0.47 8.07 -4.70
CA SER A 120 0.91 8.28 -4.33
C SER A 120 1.63 9.12 -5.36
N ALA A 121 2.58 9.91 -4.90
CA ALA A 121 3.42 10.71 -5.77
C ALA A 121 4.88 10.58 -5.34
N SER A 122 5.79 10.84 -6.27
CA SER A 122 7.22 10.85 -6.00
C SER A 122 7.88 12.12 -6.53
N GLN A 123 8.97 12.53 -5.89
CA GLN A 123 9.80 13.64 -6.34
C GLN A 123 11.28 13.31 -6.13
N ASP A 124 12.09 13.54 -7.17
CA ASP A 124 13.54 13.41 -7.11
C ASP A 124 14.14 14.41 -6.10
N ILE A 125 15.13 13.95 -5.34
CA ILE A 125 15.88 14.79 -4.41
C ILE A 125 17.15 15.28 -5.12
N ASP A 126 17.23 16.58 -5.41
CA ASP A 126 18.45 17.32 -5.76
C ASP A 126 19.44 16.62 -6.74
N GLY A 127 18.94 16.02 -7.82
CA GLY A 127 19.78 15.39 -8.85
C GLY A 127 20.55 14.14 -8.37
N SER A 128 20.23 13.64 -7.19
CA SER A 128 20.60 12.31 -6.74
C SER A 128 19.73 11.26 -7.43
N TYR A 129 20.09 9.98 -7.29
CA TYR A 129 19.18 8.90 -7.66
C TYR A 129 18.17 8.56 -6.56
N GLU A 130 18.03 9.43 -5.54
CA GLU A 130 17.07 9.26 -4.45
C GLU A 130 15.77 10.00 -4.76
N TRP A 131 14.66 9.44 -4.29
CA TRP A 131 13.32 9.98 -4.49
C TRP A 131 12.54 9.96 -3.18
N ILE A 132 11.79 11.03 -2.91
CA ILE A 132 10.79 11.06 -1.84
C ILE A 132 9.52 10.46 -2.42
N TYR A 133 8.98 9.46 -1.74
CA TYR A 133 7.64 8.93 -1.95
C TYR A 133 6.68 9.54 -0.92
N ILE A 134 5.49 9.92 -1.38
CA ILE A 134 4.35 10.25 -0.53
C ILE A 134 3.20 9.33 -0.90
N GLY A 135 2.62 8.65 0.08
CA GLY A 135 1.33 8.00 -0.05
C GLY A 135 0.27 8.77 0.73
N LYS A 136 -0.97 8.70 0.24
CA LYS A 136 -2.13 9.21 0.93
C LYS A 136 -3.26 8.21 0.86
N GLY A 137 -3.84 7.88 2.01
CA GLY A 137 -4.84 6.83 2.12
C GLY A 137 -5.68 6.95 3.37
N LEU A 138 -6.29 5.83 3.77
CA LEU A 138 -7.15 5.74 4.95
C LEU A 138 -6.51 4.88 6.03
N THR A 139 -6.75 5.27 7.28
CA THR A 139 -6.42 4.44 8.43
C THR A 139 -7.55 4.52 9.47
N TYR A 140 -7.70 3.43 10.23
CA TYR A 140 -8.58 3.35 11.37
C TYR A 140 -7.78 3.15 12.66
N SER A 141 -8.17 3.88 13.70
CA SER A 141 -7.61 3.78 15.04
C SER A 141 -8.70 3.87 16.09
N GLU A 142 -8.67 2.96 17.07
CA GLU A 142 -9.53 3.02 18.26
C GLU A 142 -9.11 4.13 19.22
N VAL A 143 -7.83 4.53 19.17
CA VAL A 143 -7.27 5.57 20.02
C VAL A 143 -7.09 6.86 19.22
N PRO A 144 -7.42 8.04 19.78
CA PRO A 144 -7.19 9.31 19.11
C PRO A 144 -5.74 9.49 18.65
N LEU A 145 -5.55 9.83 17.37
CA LEU A 145 -4.24 10.15 16.81
C LEU A 145 -4.01 11.67 16.81
N PRO A 146 -2.76 12.15 16.91
CA PRO A 146 -2.44 13.55 16.66
C PRO A 146 -2.84 13.95 15.23
N THR A 147 -3.53 15.08 15.07
CA THR A 147 -4.06 15.49 13.77
C THR A 147 -3.67 16.89 13.34
N VAL A 148 -3.65 17.11 12.03
CA VAL A 148 -3.53 18.41 11.39
C VAL A 148 -4.83 18.79 10.67
N ASP A 149 -5.01 20.09 10.39
CA ASP A 149 -6.22 20.59 9.71
C ASP A 149 -6.30 20.12 8.25
N SER A 150 -5.16 20.02 7.58
CA SER A 150 -5.08 19.54 6.19
C SER A 150 -3.73 18.91 5.87
N LEU A 151 -3.76 17.89 5.01
CA LEU A 151 -2.56 17.26 4.47
C LEU A 151 -2.16 17.83 3.10
N ASP A 152 -3.03 18.62 2.47
CA ASP A 152 -2.85 19.13 1.09
C ASP A 152 -1.71 20.16 0.98
N SER A 153 -1.35 20.82 2.08
CA SER A 153 -0.33 21.88 2.09
C SER A 153 1.09 21.41 2.38
N LEU A 154 1.33 20.11 2.59
CA LEU A 154 2.57 19.60 3.18
C LEU A 154 3.72 19.38 2.18
N GLY A 155 3.44 19.39 0.88
CA GLY A 155 4.45 19.19 -0.18
C GLY A 155 5.22 17.87 -0.06
N PHE A 156 6.39 17.79 -0.71
CA PHE A 156 7.34 16.65 -0.63
C PHE A 156 8.37 16.86 0.47
N THR A 157 7.95 16.51 1.69
CA THR A 157 8.78 16.56 2.90
C THR A 157 8.83 15.18 3.55
N ASP A 158 10.02 14.69 3.87
CA ASP A 158 10.20 13.49 4.69
C ASP A 158 9.82 13.78 6.14
N GLY A 159 9.25 12.79 6.83
CA GLY A 159 8.74 12.98 8.18
C GLY A 159 7.92 11.81 8.70
N PRO A 160 7.34 11.97 9.91
CA PRO A 160 6.43 10.98 10.46
C PRO A 160 5.12 10.94 9.68
N ASP A 161 4.38 9.84 9.84
CA ASP A 161 3.00 9.74 9.36
C ASP A 161 2.15 10.87 9.98
N LEU A 162 1.38 11.57 9.14
CA LEU A 162 0.49 12.66 9.55
C LEU A 162 -0.96 12.28 9.27
N TYR A 163 -1.86 12.75 10.13
CA TYR A 163 -3.26 12.33 10.10
C TYR A 163 -4.21 13.53 10.08
N LYS A 164 -5.33 13.39 9.37
CA LYS A 164 -6.48 14.28 9.45
C LYS A 164 -7.69 13.45 9.88
N ASN A 165 -8.31 13.81 11.00
CA ASN A 165 -9.50 13.11 11.48
C ASN A 165 -10.67 13.33 10.52
N ILE A 166 -11.39 12.27 10.18
CA ILE A 166 -12.60 12.30 9.35
C ILE A 166 -13.82 11.69 10.06
N GLY A 167 -13.74 11.50 11.38
CA GLY A 167 -14.83 10.99 12.24
C GLY A 167 -14.70 9.51 12.60
N ASP A 168 -15.34 9.10 13.70
CA ASP A 168 -15.56 7.69 14.10
C ASP A 168 -14.32 6.78 14.10
N GLY A 169 -13.15 7.32 14.48
CA GLY A 169 -11.88 6.58 14.50
C GLY A 169 -11.18 6.48 13.14
N TRP A 170 -11.73 7.11 12.10
CA TRP A 170 -11.16 7.18 10.77
C TRP A 170 -10.31 8.43 10.57
N TYR A 171 -9.23 8.25 9.81
CA TYR A 171 -8.31 9.30 9.43
C TYR A 171 -7.90 9.16 7.97
N VAL A 172 -7.72 10.30 7.31
CA VAL A 172 -6.84 10.36 6.14
C VAL A 172 -5.42 10.40 6.67
N TYR A 173 -4.53 9.57 6.15
CA TYR A 173 -3.12 9.62 6.49
C TYR A 173 -2.26 10.06 5.31
N ARG A 174 -1.09 10.61 5.63
CA ARG A 174 0.03 10.84 4.72
C ARG A 174 1.23 10.09 5.28
N ASP A 175 1.77 9.13 4.52
CA ASP A 175 3.04 8.47 4.82
C ASP A 175 4.11 8.96 3.85
N THR A 176 5.37 8.90 4.29
CA THR A 176 6.52 9.29 3.47
C THR A 176 7.65 8.31 3.60
N GLY A 177 8.44 8.20 2.54
CA GLY A 177 9.65 7.39 2.53
C GLY A 177 10.68 7.91 1.55
N ILE A 178 11.94 7.55 1.78
CA ILE A 178 13.05 7.83 0.86
C ILE A 178 13.41 6.53 0.16
N GLY A 179 13.23 6.49 -1.16
CA GLY A 179 13.68 5.42 -2.02
C GLY A 179 15.10 5.68 -2.54
N LYS A 180 15.92 4.63 -2.60
CA LYS A 180 17.23 4.62 -3.27
C LYS A 180 17.22 3.55 -4.36
N PRO A 181 17.96 3.70 -5.47
CA PRO A 181 18.11 2.64 -6.44
C PRO A 181 19.01 1.57 -5.85
N GLU A 182 18.64 0.32 -6.08
CA GLU A 182 19.49 -0.86 -5.78
C GLU A 182 20.65 -1.00 -6.77
#